data_AF-A0A192CMK9-F1
#
_entry.id   AF-A0A192CMK9-F1
#
_cell.length_a   1.000
_cell.length_b   1.000
_cell.length_c   1.000
_cell.angle_alpha   90.00
_cell.angle_beta   90.00
_cell.angle_gamma   90.00
#
_symmetry.space_group_name_H-M   'P 1'
#
loop_
_entity.id
_entity.type
_entity.pdbx_description
1 polymer ?
#
loop_
_entity_poly.entity_id
_entity_poly.type
_entity_poly.pdbx_seq_one_letter_code
_entity_poly.pdbx_strand_id
1 'polypeptide(L)'
;MVHWGIGTSSALGGNSIVLGDNDTGFKQNGDGNLDVYANNVHVMRFVSGSIQSNKTINITGRVNPSDYGNFDSRYVKDVRLGSQQYYGVNNWQTWNFQCPSGHVLSGINVQDTGSNSADNIAGVYYRPVQKYINGTWYNVASV
;
A
#
# COMPACT_ATOMS: atom_id res chain seq x y z
N MET A 1 -48.00 2.97 -5.19
CA MET A 1 -46.77 2.38 -4.61
C MET A 1 -47.20 1.52 -3.43
N VAL A 2 -46.63 0.32 -3.28
CA VAL A 2 -46.94 -0.56 -2.15
C VAL A 2 -45.76 -0.52 -1.20
N HIS A 3 -46.04 -0.42 0.10
CA HIS A 3 -45.05 -0.67 1.14
C HIS A 3 -45.57 -1.79 2.03
N TRP A 4 -44.65 -2.59 2.57
CA TRP A 4 -44.95 -3.60 3.56
C TRP A 4 -44.13 -3.28 4.80
N GLY A 5 -44.73 -3.39 5.98
CA GLY A 5 -43.97 -3.42 7.22
C GLY A 5 -44.41 -4.62 8.03
N ILE A 6 -43.44 -5.30 8.64
CA ILE A 6 -43.74 -6.39 9.57
C ILE A 6 -43.78 -5.80 10.99
N GLY A 7 -44.95 -5.80 11.61
CA GLY A 7 -45.16 -5.21 12.93
C GLY A 7 -45.23 -3.67 12.99
N THR A 8 -45.20 -2.98 11.85
CA THR A 8 -45.20 -1.51 11.78
C THR A 8 -45.57 -1.00 10.37
N SER A 9 -45.90 0.28 10.24
CA SER A 9 -46.04 0.95 8.93
C SER A 9 -44.70 1.51 8.49
N SER A 10 -44.37 1.42 7.19
CA SER A 10 -43.10 1.92 6.68
C SER A 10 -43.04 3.46 6.65
N ALA A 11 -42.01 4.03 7.27
CA ALA A 11 -41.59 5.42 7.12
C ALA A 11 -40.54 5.61 6.02
N LEU A 12 -40.03 4.52 5.43
CA LEU A 12 -39.14 4.59 4.25
C LEU A 12 -39.89 5.01 2.98
N GLY A 13 -41.23 5.01 2.98
CA GLY A 13 -42.08 5.31 1.83
C GLY A 13 -42.39 4.08 0.98
N GLY A 14 -43.01 4.25 -0.19
CA GLY A 14 -43.35 3.11 -1.05
C GLY A 14 -42.14 2.41 -1.66
N ASN A 15 -42.41 1.21 -2.19
CA ASN A 15 -41.42 0.28 -2.73
C ASN A 15 -40.38 -0.12 -1.67
N SER A 16 -40.85 -0.25 -0.42
CA SER A 16 -40.00 -0.62 0.71
C SER A 16 -40.62 -1.74 1.54
N ILE A 17 -39.74 -2.44 2.24
CA ILE A 17 -40.05 -3.45 3.25
C ILE A 17 -39.30 -3.03 4.52
N VAL A 18 -40.01 -2.78 5.61
CA VAL A 18 -39.41 -2.45 6.92
C VAL A 18 -39.52 -3.61 7.92
N LEU A 19 -38.51 -3.76 8.77
CA LEU A 19 -38.31 -4.90 9.66
C LEU A 19 -38.02 -4.42 11.09
N GLY A 20 -38.92 -4.72 12.03
CA GLY A 20 -38.76 -4.41 13.46
C GLY A 20 -39.24 -3.01 13.85
N ASP A 21 -38.82 -1.98 13.11
CA ASP A 21 -39.25 -0.59 13.26
C ASP A 21 -39.69 0.00 11.90
N ASN A 22 -40.05 1.28 11.87
CA ASN A 22 -40.58 1.91 10.66
C ASN A 22 -39.51 2.45 9.70
N ASP A 23 -38.22 2.39 10.04
CA ASP A 23 -37.16 3.05 9.29
C ASP A 23 -35.88 2.20 9.09
N THR A 24 -35.95 0.91 9.40
CA THR A 24 -34.95 -0.12 9.09
C THR A 24 -35.53 -1.14 8.10
N GLY A 25 -34.82 -1.40 7.00
CA GLY A 25 -35.26 -2.37 5.99
C GLY A 25 -34.66 -2.18 4.60
N PHE A 26 -35.41 -2.56 3.57
CA PHE A 26 -35.01 -2.47 2.15
C PHE A 26 -35.91 -1.49 1.40
N LYS A 27 -35.35 -0.71 0.48
CA LYS A 27 -36.11 0.22 -0.37
C LYS A 27 -35.56 0.22 -1.79
N GLN A 28 -36.47 0.09 -2.77
CA GLN A 28 -36.13 0.30 -4.17
C GLN A 28 -36.21 1.81 -4.49
N ASN A 29 -35.07 2.41 -4.84
CA ASN A 29 -34.94 3.84 -5.17
C ASN A 29 -34.80 4.09 -6.69
N GLY A 30 -35.07 3.07 -7.50
CA GLY A 30 -35.04 3.11 -8.96
C GLY A 30 -35.02 1.69 -9.52
N ASP A 31 -35.24 1.55 -10.83
CA ASP A 31 -35.03 0.25 -11.47
C ASP A 31 -33.58 -0.20 -11.28
N GLY A 32 -33.39 -1.45 -10.86
CA GLY A 32 -32.08 -2.01 -10.52
C GLY A 32 -31.36 -1.44 -9.29
N ASN A 33 -31.96 -0.49 -8.55
CA ASN A 33 -31.32 0.16 -7.38
C ASN A 33 -32.02 -0.24 -6.07
N LEU A 34 -31.45 -1.23 -5.37
CA LEU A 34 -31.96 -1.71 -4.09
C LEU A 34 -31.08 -1.22 -2.94
N ASP A 35 -31.67 -0.47 -2.02
CA ASP A 35 -30.97 0.14 -0.88
C ASP A 35 -31.37 -0.53 0.45
N VAL A 36 -30.42 -0.59 1.38
CA VAL A 36 -30.60 -1.05 2.76
C VAL A 36 -30.55 0.15 3.69
N TYR A 37 -31.56 0.26 4.55
CA TYR A 37 -31.69 1.30 5.56
C TYR A 37 -31.64 0.70 6.96
N ALA A 38 -31.04 1.42 7.90
CA ALA A 38 -31.12 1.13 9.34
C ALA A 38 -31.27 2.44 10.10
N ASN A 39 -32.32 2.58 10.91
CA ASN A 39 -32.67 3.81 11.63
C ASN A 39 -32.64 5.04 10.72
N ASN A 40 -33.33 4.94 9.56
CA ASN A 40 -33.41 5.98 8.54
C ASN A 40 -32.06 6.34 7.86
N VAL A 41 -31.02 5.52 8.01
CA VAL A 41 -29.71 5.72 7.37
C VAL A 41 -29.51 4.73 6.23
N HIS A 42 -29.19 5.23 5.03
CA HIS A 42 -28.82 4.38 3.89
C HIS A 42 -27.41 3.79 4.09
N VAL A 43 -27.32 2.50 4.41
CA VAL A 43 -26.06 1.83 4.78
C VAL A 43 -25.40 1.06 3.63
N MET A 44 -26.18 0.51 2.70
CA MET A 44 -25.67 -0.28 1.57
C MET A 44 -26.61 -0.21 0.35
N ARG A 45 -26.05 -0.21 -0.86
CA ARG A 45 -26.76 -0.25 -2.13
C ARG A 45 -26.30 -1.43 -2.99
N PHE A 46 -27.25 -2.12 -3.59
CA PHE A 46 -27.04 -3.13 -4.62
C PHE A 46 -27.51 -2.56 -5.97
N VAL A 47 -26.62 -2.58 -6.96
CA VAL A 47 -26.92 -2.29 -8.37
C VAL A 47 -26.41 -3.41 -9.25
N SER A 48 -26.82 -3.43 -10.52
CA SER A 48 -26.47 -4.51 -11.47
C SER A 48 -24.95 -4.73 -11.62
N GLY A 49 -24.15 -3.67 -11.47
CA GLY A 49 -22.69 -3.72 -11.66
C GLY A 49 -21.84 -3.72 -10.39
N SER A 50 -22.42 -3.43 -9.22
CA SER A 50 -21.62 -3.28 -7.99
C SER A 50 -22.47 -3.31 -6.72
N ILE A 51 -21.77 -3.42 -5.59
CA ILE A 51 -22.33 -3.20 -4.26
C ILE A 51 -21.57 -2.02 -3.65
N GLN A 52 -22.30 -1.01 -3.19
CA GLN A 52 -21.73 0.16 -2.52
C GLN A 52 -22.08 0.12 -1.04
N SER A 53 -21.06 0.14 -0.17
CA SER A 53 -21.26 0.37 1.26
C SER A 53 -21.06 1.85 1.58
N ASN A 54 -22.01 2.46 2.31
CA ASN A 54 -21.88 3.83 2.83
C ASN A 54 -21.33 3.86 4.27
N LYS A 55 -20.96 2.68 4.79
CA LYS A 55 -20.38 2.45 6.12
C LYS A 55 -19.13 1.60 5.99
N THR A 56 -18.28 1.63 7.02
CA THR A 56 -17.16 0.69 7.14
C THR A 56 -17.69 -0.73 7.18
N ILE A 57 -17.03 -1.65 6.46
CA ILE A 57 -17.33 -3.08 6.51
C ILE A 57 -16.35 -3.75 7.48
N ASN A 58 -16.86 -4.39 8.52
CA ASN A 58 -16.06 -5.23 9.41
C ASN A 58 -15.97 -6.64 8.82
N ILE A 59 -14.75 -7.14 8.59
CA ILE A 59 -14.51 -8.45 7.96
C ILE A 59 -13.59 -9.27 8.86
N THR A 60 -14.08 -10.41 9.35
CA THR A 60 -13.29 -11.32 10.22
C THR A 60 -12.28 -12.16 9.44
N GLY A 61 -12.49 -12.32 8.13
CA GLY A 61 -11.68 -13.15 7.24
C GLY A 61 -10.86 -12.37 6.22
N ARG A 62 -10.30 -13.10 5.26
CA ARG A 62 -9.53 -12.53 4.15
C ARG A 62 -10.46 -11.90 3.10
N VAL A 63 -10.06 -10.74 2.60
CA VAL A 63 -10.59 -10.17 1.34
C VAL A 63 -9.66 -10.58 0.20
N ASN A 64 -10.22 -11.07 -0.91
CA ASN A 64 -9.47 -11.43 -2.11
C ASN A 64 -9.95 -10.62 -3.31
N PRO A 65 -9.45 -9.39 -3.52
CA PRO A 65 -9.70 -8.61 -4.72
C PRO A 65 -9.24 -9.35 -5.99
N SER A 66 -9.94 -9.13 -7.11
CA SER A 66 -9.46 -9.57 -8.44
C SER A 66 -8.27 -8.75 -8.94
N ASP A 67 -8.12 -7.52 -8.43
CA ASP A 67 -7.00 -6.62 -8.71
C ASP A 67 -6.54 -5.97 -7.40
N TYR A 68 -5.22 -6.02 -7.15
CA TYR A 68 -4.56 -5.44 -5.98
C TYR A 68 -3.89 -4.08 -6.29
N GLY A 69 -4.06 -3.49 -7.47
CA GLY A 69 -3.36 -2.27 -7.89
C GLY A 69 -3.48 -1.09 -6.92
N ASN A 70 -4.65 -0.90 -6.30
CA ASN A 70 -4.87 0.14 -5.26
C ASN A 70 -4.25 -0.20 -3.89
N PHE A 71 -3.86 -1.45 -3.65
CA PHE A 71 -3.11 -1.89 -2.47
C PHE A 71 -1.60 -1.79 -2.74
N ASP A 72 -1.13 -2.46 -3.79
CA ASP A 72 0.28 -2.60 -4.15
C ASP A 72 1.00 -1.26 -4.44
N SER A 73 0.25 -0.22 -4.75
CA SER A 73 0.75 1.13 -4.96
C SER A 73 1.13 1.88 -3.67
N ARG A 74 0.74 1.37 -2.49
CA ARG A 74 0.89 2.07 -1.20
C ARG A 74 2.02 1.57 -0.32
N TYR A 75 2.57 0.38 -0.59
CA TYR A 75 3.52 -0.28 0.29
C TYR A 75 4.81 -0.66 -0.43
N VAL A 76 5.89 -0.75 0.33
CA VAL A 76 7.14 -1.38 -0.14
C VAL A 76 6.94 -2.89 -0.14
N LYS A 77 7.08 -3.50 -1.32
CA LYS A 77 6.93 -4.95 -1.51
C LYS A 77 8.23 -5.71 -1.33
N ASP A 78 9.37 -5.05 -1.52
CA ASP A 78 10.69 -5.64 -1.36
C ASP A 78 11.78 -4.56 -1.16
N VAL A 79 12.92 -4.94 -0.58
CA VAL A 79 14.11 -4.10 -0.36
C VAL A 79 15.36 -4.89 -0.70
N ARG A 80 16.28 -4.30 -1.47
CA ARG A 80 17.55 -4.95 -1.87
C ARG A 80 18.71 -3.98 -1.98
N LEU A 81 19.92 -4.53 -2.11
CA LEU A 81 21.08 -3.79 -2.61
C LEU A 81 21.11 -3.86 -4.15
N GLY A 82 21.20 -2.70 -4.80
CA GLY A 82 21.38 -2.58 -6.24
C GLY A 82 22.79 -2.97 -6.70
N SER A 83 23.18 -2.59 -7.90
CA SER A 83 24.50 -2.93 -8.46
C SER A 83 25.65 -2.37 -7.63
N GLN A 84 26.74 -3.13 -7.53
CA GLN A 84 27.94 -2.69 -6.83
C GLN A 84 28.75 -1.66 -7.63
N GLN A 85 29.21 -0.64 -6.93
CA GLN A 85 30.10 0.41 -7.44
C GLN A 85 31.40 0.40 -6.64
N TYR A 86 32.46 0.95 -7.24
CA TYR A 86 33.79 1.03 -6.63
C TYR A 86 34.31 2.47 -6.72
N TYR A 87 34.84 2.98 -5.61
CA TYR A 87 35.57 4.24 -5.55
C TYR A 87 37.02 3.93 -5.22
N GLY A 88 37.89 3.98 -6.24
CA GLY A 88 39.32 3.71 -6.14
C GLY A 88 40.13 4.98 -5.95
N VAL A 89 41.26 4.86 -5.25
CA VAL A 89 42.19 5.96 -4.93
C VAL A 89 43.64 5.48 -4.97
N ASN A 90 44.55 6.42 -5.15
CA ASN A 90 45.99 6.16 -5.20
C ASN A 90 46.62 6.25 -3.79
N ASN A 91 47.75 5.58 -3.55
CA ASN A 91 48.42 5.50 -2.25
C ASN A 91 49.27 6.75 -1.85
N TRP A 92 49.22 7.83 -2.62
CA TRP A 92 50.03 9.04 -2.39
C TRP A 92 49.23 10.25 -1.87
N GLN A 93 47.93 10.10 -1.62
CA GLN A 93 47.06 11.19 -1.18
C GLN A 93 46.10 10.72 -0.08
N THR A 94 45.91 11.56 0.94
CA THR A 94 44.81 11.38 1.90
C THR A 94 43.48 11.55 1.19
N TRP A 95 42.55 10.63 1.41
CA TRP A 95 41.22 10.67 0.81
C TRP A 95 40.14 10.48 1.86
N ASN A 96 39.00 11.11 1.62
CA ASN A 96 37.79 10.93 2.39
C ASN A 96 36.70 10.50 1.41
N PHE A 97 35.94 9.47 1.76
CA PHE A 97 34.78 9.04 0.99
C PHE A 97 33.56 8.95 1.88
N GLN A 98 32.44 9.44 1.33
CA GLN A 98 31.12 9.26 1.89
C GLN A 98 30.25 8.66 0.79
N CYS A 99 29.48 7.64 1.14
CA CYS A 99 28.50 7.07 0.21
C CYS A 99 27.56 8.17 -0.30
N PRO A 100 27.26 8.20 -1.62
CA PRO A 100 26.19 9.04 -2.14
C PRO A 100 24.85 8.75 -1.44
N SER A 101 23.87 9.65 -1.56
CA SER A 101 22.53 9.46 -0.99
C SER A 101 21.96 8.08 -1.34
N GLY A 102 21.42 7.39 -0.35
CA GLY A 102 20.85 6.06 -0.50
C GLY A 102 21.85 4.90 -0.63
N HIS A 103 23.16 5.15 -0.60
CA HIS A 103 24.17 4.11 -0.73
C HIS A 103 24.74 3.69 0.62
N VAL A 104 25.17 2.44 0.70
CA VAL A 104 25.86 1.87 1.85
C VAL A 104 27.18 1.24 1.39
N LEU A 105 28.19 1.27 2.26
CA LEU A 105 29.43 0.53 2.04
C LEU A 105 29.12 -0.97 2.00
N SER A 106 29.71 -1.68 1.05
CA SER A 106 29.56 -3.14 0.89
C SER A 106 30.89 -3.87 0.86
N GLY A 107 32.01 -3.16 0.93
CA GLY A 107 33.34 -3.75 1.00
C GLY A 107 34.46 -2.69 0.99
N ILE A 108 35.66 -3.13 1.33
CA ILE A 108 36.88 -2.32 1.33
C ILE A 108 37.91 -3.07 0.46
N ASN A 109 38.58 -2.35 -0.44
CA ASN A 109 39.74 -2.88 -1.16
C ASN A 109 41.01 -2.49 -0.40
N VAL A 110 41.70 -3.49 0.16
CA VAL A 110 42.96 -3.32 0.89
C VAL A 110 44.10 -3.74 -0.02
N GLN A 111 45.13 -2.91 -0.14
CA GLN A 111 46.31 -3.17 -0.96
C GLN A 111 47.57 -3.24 -0.09
N ASP A 112 48.40 -4.24 -0.37
CA ASP A 112 49.78 -4.33 0.14
C ASP A 112 50.62 -3.23 -0.53
N THR A 113 51.49 -2.58 0.24
CA THR A 113 52.38 -1.51 -0.23
C THR A 113 53.87 -1.85 -0.18
N GLY A 114 54.21 -3.10 0.17
CA GLY A 114 55.59 -3.62 0.17
C GLY A 114 56.05 -4.14 1.53
N SER A 115 57.31 -4.56 1.59
CA SER A 115 57.88 -5.16 2.79
C SER A 115 58.07 -4.15 3.93
N ASN A 116 57.59 -4.50 5.12
CA ASN A 116 57.68 -3.67 6.35
C ASN A 116 56.91 -2.34 6.28
N SER A 117 55.90 -2.25 5.42
CA SER A 117 54.94 -1.14 5.41
C SER A 117 53.56 -1.58 5.92
N ALA A 118 52.71 -0.60 6.23
CA ALA A 118 51.31 -0.86 6.52
C ALA A 118 50.50 -1.08 5.23
N ASP A 119 49.42 -1.85 5.32
CA ASP A 119 48.44 -1.95 4.24
C ASP A 119 47.69 -0.63 4.07
N ASN A 120 47.40 -0.28 2.81
CA ASN A 120 46.61 0.90 2.48
C ASN A 120 45.21 0.50 2.02
N ILE A 121 44.24 1.40 2.18
CA ILE A 121 42.92 1.22 1.58
C ILE A 121 42.96 1.82 0.17
N ALA A 122 42.94 0.95 -0.85
CA ALA A 122 42.94 1.31 -2.27
C ALA A 122 41.59 1.84 -2.75
N GLY A 123 40.52 1.61 -1.99
CA GLY A 123 39.20 2.10 -2.29
C GLY A 123 38.11 1.36 -1.55
N VAL A 124 36.86 1.68 -1.86
CA VAL A 124 35.68 1.08 -1.24
C VAL A 124 34.65 0.66 -2.26
N TYR A 125 33.94 -0.42 -1.95
CA TYR A 125 32.75 -0.84 -2.67
C TYR A 125 31.51 -0.33 -1.97
N TYR A 126 30.53 0.11 -2.74
CA TYR A 126 29.27 0.62 -2.22
C TYR A 126 28.11 0.27 -3.15
N ARG A 127 26.90 0.22 -2.61
CA ARG A 127 25.68 -0.19 -3.34
C ARG A 127 24.51 0.71 -2.94
N PRO A 128 23.61 1.07 -3.86
CA PRO A 128 22.36 1.74 -3.47
C PRO A 128 21.45 0.75 -2.76
N VAL A 129 20.80 1.19 -1.69
CA VAL A 129 19.62 0.52 -1.14
C VAL A 129 18.45 0.88 -2.06
N GLN A 130 17.72 -0.13 -2.51
CA GLN A 130 16.57 0.01 -3.39
C GLN A 130 15.30 -0.53 -2.72
N LYS A 131 14.17 0.11 -2.98
CA LYS A 131 12.83 -0.33 -2.56
C LYS A 131 11.93 -0.57 -3.76
N TYR A 132 11.11 -1.63 -3.70
CA TYR A 132 10.18 -2.01 -4.75
C TYR A 132 8.76 -1.54 -4.41
N ILE A 133 8.20 -0.63 -5.20
CA ILE A 133 6.84 -0.10 -5.01
C ILE A 133 6.16 -0.10 -6.38
N ASN A 134 4.93 -0.61 -6.45
CA ASN A 134 4.11 -0.59 -7.66
C ASN A 134 4.83 -1.06 -8.95
N GLY A 135 5.53 -2.19 -8.89
CA GLY A 135 6.19 -2.72 -10.09
C GLY A 135 7.57 -2.12 -10.39
N THR A 136 8.02 -1.11 -9.63
CA THR A 136 9.22 -0.32 -9.94
C THR A 136 10.21 -0.29 -8.78
N TRP A 137 11.51 -0.42 -9.08
CA TRP A 137 12.61 -0.24 -8.12
C TRP A 137 13.04 1.22 -8.04
N TYR A 138 13.12 1.75 -6.83
CA TYR A 138 13.57 3.12 -6.53
C TYR A 138 14.79 3.08 -5.63
N ASN A 139 15.78 3.95 -5.87
CA ASN A 139 16.85 4.19 -4.90
C ASN A 139 16.28 4.93 -3.68
N VAL A 140 16.72 4.54 -2.50
CA VAL A 140 16.38 5.23 -1.24
C VAL A 140 17.14 6.56 -1.16
N ALA A 141 16.65 7.50 -0.34
CA ALA A 141 17.33 8.76 -0.04
C ALA A 141 17.95 8.73 1.36
N SER A 142 19.08 9.41 1.53
CA SER A 142 19.66 9.78 2.83
C SER A 142 19.22 11.19 3.23
N VAL A 143 19.07 11.44 4.54
CA VAL A 143 18.71 12.75 5.14
C VAL A 143 19.82 13.30 6.01
#